data_AF-A0A3D1B2X2-F1
#
_entry.id   AF-A0A3D1B2X2-F1
#
_cell.length_a   1.000
_cell.length_b   1.000
_cell.length_c   1.000
_cell.angle_alpha   90.00
_cell.angle_beta   90.00
_cell.angle_gamma   90.00
#
_symmetry.space_group_name_H-M   'P 1'
#
loop_
_entity.id
_entity.type
_entity.pdbx_description
1 polymer ?
#
loop_
_entity_poly.entity_id
_entity_poly.type
_entity_poly.pdbx_seq_one_letter_code
_entity_poly.pdbx_strand_id
1 'polypeptide(L)'
;MAKPTYEWFIEPLDDFTNDSIRKEISAENATRELFDNKNKPHNVWQCSYEQVKYFWDSRDCGLNFRVFNRPITSQSKGKIKDVTFIFRHPHLQKRNPKTQKIRQQLKSIS
;
A
#
# COMPACT_ATOMS: atom_id res chain seq x y z
N MET A 1 -5.72 -26.01 -9.20
CA MET A 1 -6.34 -24.68 -9.35
C MET A 1 -5.24 -23.63 -9.26
N ALA A 2 -5.09 -22.77 -10.26
CA ALA A 2 -4.12 -21.68 -10.20
C ALA A 2 -4.52 -20.69 -9.09
N LYS A 3 -3.55 -20.19 -8.31
CA LYS A 3 -3.83 -19.14 -7.32
C LYS A 3 -4.30 -17.89 -8.07
N PRO A 4 -5.37 -17.23 -7.62
CA PRO A 4 -5.79 -15.97 -8.22
C PRO A 4 -4.64 -14.95 -8.09
N THR A 5 -4.29 -14.34 -9.21
CA THR A 5 -3.40 -13.18 -9.26
C THR A 5 -4.20 -11.93 -8.89
N TYR A 6 -3.55 -10.97 -8.24
CA TYR A 6 -4.20 -9.76 -7.75
C TYR A 6 -3.46 -8.51 -8.23
N GLU A 7 -4.21 -7.48 -8.59
CA GLU A 7 -3.71 -6.12 -8.65
C GLU A 7 -3.81 -5.50 -7.27
N TRP A 8 -2.78 -4.74 -6.89
CA TRP A 8 -2.67 -4.10 -5.59
C TRP A 8 -2.64 -2.60 -5.74
N PHE A 9 -3.22 -1.91 -4.76
CA PHE A 9 -3.30 -0.46 -4.76
C PHE A 9 -3.08 0.12 -3.38
N ILE A 10 -2.55 1.34 -3.34
CA ILE A 10 -2.40 2.13 -2.12
C ILE A 10 -3.14 3.46 -2.28
N GLU A 11 -3.99 3.78 -1.31
CA GLU A 11 -4.59 5.11 -1.16
C GLU A 11 -3.84 5.87 -0.05
N PRO A 12 -3.06 6.91 -0.37
CA PRO A 12 -2.51 7.81 0.64
C PRO A 12 -3.65 8.57 1.32
N LEU A 13 -3.56 8.76 2.63
CA LEU A 13 -4.54 9.51 3.43
C LEU A 13 -4.03 10.91 3.83
N ASP A 14 -2.79 11.24 3.47
CA ASP A 14 -2.18 12.55 3.63
C ASP A 14 -1.12 12.82 2.53
N ASP A 15 -0.74 14.09 2.40
CA ASP A 15 0.19 14.56 1.36
C ASP A 15 1.59 14.01 1.54
N PHE A 16 2.06 13.90 2.79
CA PHE A 16 3.38 13.33 3.11
C PHE A 16 3.51 11.90 2.59
N THR A 17 2.48 11.08 2.79
CA THR A 17 2.44 9.71 2.30
C THR A 17 2.34 9.67 0.78
N ASN A 18 1.52 10.55 0.18
CA ASN A 18 1.40 10.64 -1.27
C ASN A 18 2.74 10.98 -1.95
N ASP A 19 3.49 11.94 -1.41
CA ASP A 19 4.81 12.32 -1.91
C ASP A 19 5.84 11.20 -1.72
N SER A 20 5.77 10.48 -0.60
CA SER A 20 6.62 9.33 -0.34
C SER A 20 6.37 8.20 -1.34
N ILE A 21 5.10 7.94 -1.67
CA ILE A 21 4.73 6.95 -2.67
C ILE A 21 5.19 7.38 -4.07
N ARG A 22 4.98 8.65 -4.44
CA ARG A 22 5.38 9.20 -5.73
C ARG A 22 6.87 9.05 -6.03
N LYS A 23 7.73 9.13 -5.00
CA LYS A 23 9.19 8.98 -5.15
C LYS A 23 9.63 7.54 -5.46
N GLU A 24 8.83 6.56 -5.06
CA GLU A 24 9.16 5.13 -5.09
C GLU A 24 8.42 4.38 -6.20
N ILE A 25 7.32 4.95 -6.71
CA ILE A 25 6.51 4.36 -7.78
C ILE A 25 6.73 5.12 -9.09
N SER A 26 6.99 4.39 -10.18
CA SER A 26 7.13 4.96 -11.53
C SER A 26 5.88 5.76 -11.93
N ALA A 27 6.08 6.86 -12.65
CA ALA A 27 5.01 7.71 -13.17
C ALA A 27 4.01 6.95 -14.06
N GLU A 28 4.40 5.84 -14.67
CA GLU A 28 3.52 4.97 -15.46
C GLU A 28 2.41 4.30 -14.61
N ASN A 29 2.64 4.19 -13.29
CA ASN A 29 1.68 3.71 -12.30
C ASN A 29 1.01 4.87 -11.53
N ALA A 30 0.88 6.04 -12.17
CA ALA A 30 0.24 7.22 -11.60
C ALA A 30 -1.13 6.92 -10.97
N THR A 31 -1.52 7.77 -10.03
CA THR A 31 -2.82 7.72 -9.36
C THR A 31 -3.97 7.55 -10.34
N ARG A 32 -4.84 6.57 -10.05
CA ARG A 32 -6.08 6.31 -10.77
C ARG A 32 -7.25 6.43 -9.80
N GLU A 33 -8.35 6.98 -10.28
CA GLU A 33 -9.62 6.92 -9.55
C GLU A 33 -10.25 5.54 -9.76
N LEU A 34 -10.44 4.80 -8.67
CA LEU A 34 -11.13 3.52 -8.65
C LEU A 34 -12.25 3.53 -7.63
N PHE A 35 -13.22 2.64 -7.80
CA PHE A 35 -14.40 2.58 -6.93
C PHE A 35 -14.41 1.32 -6.09
N ASP A 36 -14.83 1.45 -4.84
CA ASP A 36 -15.09 0.29 -3.97
C ASP A 36 -16.48 -0.34 -4.23
N ASN A 37 -16.79 -1.40 -3.47
CA ASN A 37 -18.09 -2.09 -3.54
C ASN A 37 -19.29 -1.22 -3.15
N LYS A 38 -19.07 -0.07 -2.51
CA LYS A 38 -20.09 0.91 -2.14
C LYS A 38 -20.18 2.06 -3.14
N ASN A 39 -19.51 1.96 -4.30
CA ASN A 39 -19.36 3.03 -5.28
C ASN A 39 -18.67 4.29 -4.73
N LYS A 40 -17.88 4.17 -3.67
CA LYS A 40 -17.05 5.27 -3.18
C LYS A 40 -15.82 5.41 -4.07
N PRO A 41 -15.48 6.62 -4.56
CA PRO A 41 -14.25 6.85 -5.31
C PRO A 41 -13.04 6.87 -4.38
N HIS A 42 -11.91 6.41 -4.91
CA HIS A 42 -10.61 6.34 -4.24
C HIS A 42 -9.51 6.71 -5.21
N ASN A 43 -8.62 7.61 -4.80
CA ASN A 43 -7.43 7.98 -5.56
C ASN A 43 -6.27 7.07 -5.14
N VAL A 44 -5.92 6.12 -5.99
CA VAL A 44 -5.00 5.04 -5.62
C VAL A 44 -3.83 4.90 -6.58
N TRP A 45 -2.67 4.56 -6.03
CA TRP A 45 -1.48 4.18 -6.77
C TRP A 45 -1.51 2.68 -7.07
N GLN A 46 -1.26 2.30 -8.32
CA GLN A 46 -1.09 0.89 -8.68
C GLN A 46 0.28 0.42 -8.22
N CYS A 47 0.32 -0.70 -7.49
CA CYS A 47 1.53 -1.23 -6.86
C CYS A 47 1.71 -2.72 -7.18
N SER A 48 2.94 -3.19 -7.13
CA SER A 48 3.22 -4.61 -6.93
C SER A 48 2.97 -5.00 -5.45
N TYR A 49 2.84 -6.29 -5.17
CA TYR A 49 2.71 -6.76 -3.79
C TYR A 49 3.95 -6.42 -2.94
N GLU A 50 5.14 -6.48 -3.54
CA GLU A 50 6.41 -6.15 -2.91
C GLU A 50 6.46 -4.67 -2.50
N GLN A 51 5.97 -3.77 -3.36
CA GLN A 51 5.85 -2.34 -3.04
C GLN A 51 4.87 -2.11 -1.89
N VAL A 52 3.70 -2.77 -1.92
CA VAL A 52 2.74 -2.69 -0.80
C VAL A 52 3.38 -3.12 0.51
N LYS A 53 4.11 -4.23 0.49
CA LYS A 53 4.83 -4.72 1.67
C LYS A 53 5.90 -3.74 2.14
N TYR A 54 6.67 -3.15 1.22
CA TYR A 54 7.68 -2.14 1.55
C TYR A 54 7.08 -0.92 2.27
N PHE A 55 5.99 -0.36 1.74
CA PHE A 55 5.31 0.76 2.40
C PHE A 55 4.70 0.34 3.74
N TRP A 56 4.16 -0.87 3.82
CA TRP A 56 3.59 -1.40 5.06
C TRP A 56 4.63 -1.55 6.16
N ASP A 57 5.79 -2.13 5.84
CA ASP A 57 6.91 -2.29 6.77
C ASP A 57 7.52 -0.93 7.17
N SER A 58 7.28 0.11 6.36
CA SER A 58 7.71 1.49 6.60
C SER A 58 6.64 2.36 7.25
N ARG A 59 5.47 1.80 7.61
CA ARG A 59 4.37 2.56 8.21
C ARG A 59 4.74 3.22 9.54
N ASP A 60 5.68 2.61 10.28
CA ASP A 60 6.26 3.16 11.51
C ASP A 60 7.02 4.48 11.31
N CYS A 61 7.32 4.87 10.07
CA CYS A 61 7.93 6.16 9.71
C CYS A 61 6.90 7.29 9.53
N GLY A 62 5.65 7.08 9.95
CA GLY A 62 4.58 8.09 9.86
C GLY A 62 3.78 8.04 8.56
N LEU A 63 3.87 6.95 7.78
CA LEU A 63 3.06 6.80 6.57
C LEU A 63 1.63 6.41 6.92
N ASN A 64 0.66 7.08 6.29
CA ASN A 64 -0.76 6.85 6.52
C ASN A 64 -1.48 6.55 5.20
N PHE A 65 -1.89 5.29 5.04
CA PHE A 65 -2.54 4.83 3.82
C PHE A 65 -3.47 3.65 4.07
N ARG A 66 -4.35 3.39 3.08
CA ARG A 66 -5.13 2.15 2.93
C ARG A 66 -4.55 1.29 1.82
N VAL A 67 -4.75 -0.01 1.96
CA VAL A 67 -4.35 -1.00 0.95
C VAL A 67 -5.61 -1.61 0.35
N PHE A 68 -5.64 -1.65 -0.97
CA PHE A 68 -6.71 -2.28 -1.73
C PHE A 68 -6.16 -3.37 -2.63
N ASN A 69 -7.02 -4.31 -3.01
CA ASN A 69 -6.73 -5.22 -4.11
C ASN A 69 -7.96 -5.51 -4.95
N ARG A 70 -7.73 -6.11 -6.12
CA ARG A 70 -8.77 -6.77 -6.93
C ARG A 70 -8.19 -7.99 -7.65
N PRO A 71 -8.97 -9.04 -7.91
CA PRO A 71 -8.50 -10.20 -8.65
C PRO A 71 -8.28 -9.85 -10.13
N ILE A 72 -7.16 -10.32 -10.69
CA ILE A 72 -6.90 -10.28 -12.13
C ILE A 72 -7.70 -11.42 -12.76
N THR A 73 -8.77 -11.04 -13.45
CA THR A 73 -9.57 -11.95 -14.27
C THR A 73 -9.77 -11.29 -15.63
N SER A 74 -10.16 -12.04 -16.66
CA SER A 74 -10.50 -11.49 -17.98
C SER A 74 -11.62 -10.42 -17.96
N GLN A 75 -12.29 -10.24 -16.81
CA GLN A 75 -13.31 -9.22 -16.56
C GLN A 75 -12.86 -8.16 -15.51
N SER A 76 -11.55 -7.95 -15.30
CA SER A 76 -10.99 -7.07 -14.24
C SER A 76 -11.23 -5.55 -14.42
N LYS A 77 -12.43 -5.14 -14.82
CA LYS A 77 -13.00 -3.81 -14.59
C LYS A 77 -13.72 -3.71 -13.23
N GLY A 78 -13.40 -4.60 -12.30
CA GLY A 78 -14.09 -4.75 -11.03
C GLY A 78 -13.75 -3.69 -9.99
N LYS A 79 -14.64 -3.57 -9.00
CA LYS A 79 -14.46 -2.75 -7.80
C LYS A 79 -13.25 -3.21 -6.98
N ILE A 80 -12.59 -2.27 -6.31
CA ILE A 80 -11.50 -2.56 -5.40
C ILE A 80 -12.03 -2.92 -4.01
N LYS A 81 -11.28 -3.75 -3.27
CA LYS A 81 -11.62 -4.16 -1.90
C LYS A 81 -10.56 -3.66 -0.92
N ASP A 82 -11.00 -3.03 0.16
CA ASP A 82 -10.11 -2.66 1.27
C ASP A 82 -9.61 -3.94 1.97
N VAL A 83 -8.29 -4.11 1.96
CA VAL A 83 -7.57 -5.22 2.57
C VAL A 83 -6.54 -4.74 3.59
N THR A 84 -6.62 -3.47 4.00
CA THR A 84 -5.73 -2.85 5.01
C THR A 84 -5.64 -3.69 6.28
N PHE A 85 -6.76 -4.31 6.68
CA PHE A 85 -6.84 -5.14 7.89
C PHE A 85 -5.93 -6.38 7.84
N ILE A 86 -5.69 -6.96 6.65
CA ILE A 86 -4.89 -8.17 6.48
C ILE A 86 -3.44 -7.92 6.92
N PHE A 87 -2.94 -6.71 6.67
CA PHE A 87 -1.58 -6.33 7.02
C PHE A 87 -1.44 -5.87 8.49
N ARG A 88 -2.55 -5.58 9.18
CA ARG A 88 -2.53 -5.20 10.61
C ARG A 88 -2.26 -6.39 11.53
N HIS A 89 -2.30 -7.63 11.04
CA HIS A 89 -2.10 -8.79 11.88
C HIS A 89 -0.63 -8.91 12.37
N PRO A 90 -0.38 -8.94 13.69
CA PRO A 90 0.98 -8.92 14.25
C PRO A 90 1.86 -10.11 13.82
N HIS A 91 1.25 -11.24 13.44
CA HIS A 91 1.98 -12.43 13.03
C HIS A 91 2.67 -12.33 11.66
N LEU A 92 2.37 -11.32 10.84
CA LEU A 92 3.02 -11.08 9.55
C LEU A 92 4.12 -10.00 9.61
N GLN A 93 4.27 -9.33 10.75
CA GLN A 93 5.30 -8.30 10.97
C GLN A 93 6.65 -8.92 11.34
N LYS A 94 7.28 -9.65 10.41
CA LYS A 94 8.74 -9.84 10.51
C LYS A 94 9.40 -8.50 10.18
N ARG A 95 9.60 -7.68 11.22
CA ARG A 95 10.22 -6.35 11.16
C ARG A 95 11.49 -6.40 10.31
N ASN A 96 11.54 -5.58 9.27
CA ASN A 96 12.74 -5.44 8.44
C ASN A 96 13.85 -4.77 9.28
N PRO A 97 15.04 -5.36 9.44
CA PRO A 97 16.11 -4.76 10.24
C PRO A 97 16.61 -3.41 9.69
N LYS A 98 16.37 -3.08 8.41
CA LYS A 98 16.71 -1.76 7.86
C LYS A 98 15.87 -0.62 8.44
N THR A 99 14.57 -0.84 8.73
CA THR A 99 13.71 0.19 9.33
C THR A 99 14.00 0.39 10.83
N GLN A 100 14.59 -0.60 11.51
CA GLN A 100 15.03 -0.44 12.91
C GLN A 100 16.18 0.56 13.06
N LYS A 101 17.15 0.58 12.15
CA LYS A 101 18.29 1.52 12.21
C LYS A 101 17.85 2.98 12.05
N ILE A 102 16.92 3.25 11.13
CA ILE A 102 16.37 4.59 10.89
C ILE A 102 15.62 5.09 12.14
N ARG A 103 14.84 4.22 12.78
CA ARG A 103 14.10 4.56 14.01
C ARG A 103 15.01 4.81 15.22
N GLN A 104 16.14 4.10 15.32
CA GLN A 104 17.14 4.37 16.37
C GLN A 104 17.81 5.73 16.18
N GLN A 105 18.15 6.10 14.94
CA GLN A 105 18.75 7.40 14.63
C GLN A 105 17.79 8.57 14.92
N LEU A 106 16.49 8.42 14.64
CA LEU A 106 15.51 9.47 14.94
C LEU A 106 15.27 9.64 16.46
N LYS A 107 15.37 8.56 17.24
CA LYS A 107 15.23 8.62 18.72
C LYS A 107 16.44 9.24 19.43
N SER A 108 17.63 9.21 18.82
CA SER A 108 18.84 9.83 19.41
C SER A 108 18.94 11.34 19.16
N ILE A 109 18.00 11.92 18.42
CA ILE A 109 17.95 13.36 18.09
C ILE A 109 16.89 14.09 18.93
N SER A 110 16.10 13.36 19.75
CA SER A 110 15.14 13.89 20.72
C SER A 110 15.71 13.83 22.13
#